data_AF-A0A651GE74-F1
#
_entry.id   AF-A0A651GE74-F1
#
_cell.length_a   1.000
_cell.length_b   1.000
_cell.length_c   1.000
_cell.angle_alpha   90.00
_cell.angle_beta   90.00
_cell.angle_gamma   90.00
#
_symmetry.space_group_name_H-M   'P 1'
#
loop_
_entity.id
_entity.type
_entity.pdbx_description
1 polymer ?
#
loop_
_entity_poly.entity_id
_entity_poly.type
_entity_poly.pdbx_seq_one_letter_code
_entity_poly.pdbx_strand_id
1 'polypeptide(L)'
;MYFHSLDITRLAPTAVARLGYQLPYCWSAMRIGQRGERIAYLAERRWPAPAGTRSHVVVEVGERVSEAERTPLDDFLSARWSLYVATPRGHVRRSLVDHGPWPLRHARLHHLDDGLTTAAGYDVEGRPPTHVRYGGDVDVAVGLPRRVG
;
A
#
# COMPACT_ATOMS: atom_id res chain seq x y z
N MET A 1 6.36 -8.31 -3.52
CA MET A 1 5.04 -7.82 -3.12
C MET A 1 4.07 -8.09 -4.25
N TYR A 2 2.85 -8.49 -3.91
CA TYR A 2 1.77 -8.63 -4.87
C TYR A 2 0.73 -7.57 -4.54
N PHE A 3 0.24 -6.83 -5.54
CA PHE A 3 -0.79 -5.82 -5.35
C PHE A 3 -2.13 -6.37 -5.81
N HIS A 4 -3.12 -6.35 -4.92
CA HIS A 4 -4.52 -6.65 -5.26
C HIS A 4 -5.31 -5.35 -5.54
N SER A 5 -4.83 -4.23 -5.01
CA SER A 5 -5.40 -2.90 -5.18
C SER A 5 -4.32 -1.84 -5.00
N LEU A 6 -4.43 -0.70 -5.69
CA LEU A 6 -3.55 0.44 -5.50
C LEU A 6 -4.26 1.78 -5.78
N ASP A 7 -4.73 2.44 -4.74
CA ASP A 7 -5.50 3.69 -4.85
C ASP A 7 -4.56 4.92 -4.97
N ILE A 8 -4.78 5.78 -5.96
CA ILE A 8 -3.98 7.00 -6.17
C ILE A 8 -4.81 8.23 -6.56
N THR A 9 -4.27 9.42 -6.27
CA THR A 9 -4.93 10.72 -6.52
C THR A 9 -4.79 11.27 -7.94
N ARG A 10 -3.70 10.94 -8.65
CA ARG A 10 -3.38 11.52 -9.97
C ARG A 10 -3.71 10.57 -11.12
N LEU A 11 -4.51 11.05 -12.08
CA LEU A 11 -5.06 10.31 -13.23
C LEU A 11 -4.03 10.03 -14.36
N ALA A 12 -2.96 10.83 -14.43
CA ALA A 12 -2.03 10.79 -15.57
C ALA A 12 -0.97 9.66 -15.49
N PRO A 13 -0.32 9.37 -14.35
CA PRO A 13 0.50 8.17 -14.20
C PRO A 13 -0.32 6.87 -14.23
N THR A 14 -1.63 6.94 -13.95
CA THR A 14 -2.55 5.79 -13.88
C THR A 14 -2.77 5.14 -15.24
N ALA A 15 -2.87 5.95 -16.31
CA ALA A 15 -3.11 5.45 -17.66
C ALA A 15 -1.85 4.74 -18.23
N VAL A 16 -0.67 5.35 -18.07
CA VAL A 16 0.61 4.75 -18.50
C VAL A 16 0.97 3.53 -17.64
N ALA A 17 0.67 3.54 -16.34
CA ALA A 17 0.86 2.39 -15.46
C ALA A 17 -0.14 1.24 -15.75
N ARG A 18 -1.41 1.53 -16.06
CA ARG A 18 -2.38 0.49 -16.48
C ARG A 18 -2.06 -0.09 -17.86
N LEU A 19 -1.66 0.74 -18.82
CA LEU A 19 -1.35 0.29 -20.18
C LEU A 19 0.03 -0.38 -20.29
N GLY A 20 1.04 0.13 -19.57
CA GLY A 20 2.41 -0.39 -19.60
C GLY A 20 2.69 -1.50 -18.59
N TYR A 21 2.20 -1.37 -17.35
CA TYR A 21 2.49 -2.27 -16.23
C TYR A 21 1.31 -3.17 -15.81
N GLN A 22 0.09 -2.87 -16.27
CA GLN A 22 -1.15 -3.60 -15.93
C GLN A 22 -1.43 -3.68 -14.42
N LEU A 23 -0.89 -2.73 -13.64
CA LEU A 23 -1.06 -2.67 -12.20
C LEU A 23 -2.52 -2.31 -11.84
N PRO A 24 -3.07 -2.82 -10.71
CA PRO A 24 -4.46 -2.61 -10.29
C PRO A 24 -4.68 -1.21 -9.71
N TYR A 25 -4.30 -0.17 -10.45
CA TYR A 25 -4.46 1.20 -10.02
C TYR A 25 -5.94 1.58 -9.99
N CYS A 26 -6.39 2.07 -8.85
CA CYS A 26 -7.71 2.65 -8.63
C CYS A 26 -7.56 4.17 -8.53
N TRP A 27 -8.43 4.89 -9.21
CA TRP A 27 -8.51 6.33 -9.06
C TRP A 27 -9.35 6.67 -7.83
N SER A 28 -8.75 7.42 -6.90
CA SER A 28 -9.36 7.69 -5.60
C SER A 28 -9.13 9.14 -5.18
N ALA A 29 -10.14 9.74 -4.56
CA ALA A 29 -9.94 10.99 -3.83
C ALA A 29 -9.24 10.65 -2.51
N MET A 30 -8.11 11.28 -2.22
CA MET A 30 -7.39 11.04 -0.96
C MET A 30 -7.07 12.35 -0.27
N ARG A 31 -7.07 12.31 1.06
CA ARG A 31 -6.68 13.42 1.92
C ARG A 31 -5.84 12.88 3.06
N ILE A 32 -4.74 13.58 3.35
CA ILE A 32 -3.88 13.30 4.49
C ILE A 32 -3.92 14.53 5.38
N GLY A 33 -4.21 14.32 6.66
CA GLY A 33 -4.16 15.37 7.68
C GLY A 33 -3.22 14.96 8.80
N GLN A 34 -2.42 15.89 9.30
CA GLN A 34 -1.52 15.64 10.41
C GLN A 34 -1.70 16.70 11.50
N ARG A 35 -1.72 16.25 12.76
CA ARG A 35 -1.68 17.10 13.95
C ARG A 35 -0.73 16.48 14.97
N GLY A 36 0.43 17.10 15.15
CA GLY A 36 1.52 16.50 15.92
C GLY A 36 1.91 15.14 15.33
N GLU A 37 1.98 14.12 16.16
CA GLU A 37 2.27 12.74 15.75
C GLU A 37 1.04 11.96 15.24
N ARG A 38 -0.17 12.56 15.25
CA ARG A 38 -1.38 11.89 14.75
C ARG A 38 -1.59 12.20 13.28
N ILE A 39 -1.69 11.15 12.47
CA ILE A 39 -1.92 11.23 11.03
C ILE A 39 -3.25 10.52 10.71
N ALA A 40 -4.07 11.20 9.92
CA ALA A 40 -5.32 10.67 9.38
C ALA A 40 -5.21 10.54 7.86
N TYR A 41 -5.46 9.33 7.36
CA TYR A 41 -5.53 8.98 5.95
C TYR A 41 -6.98 8.73 5.59
N LEU A 42 -7.46 9.43 4.57
CA LEU A 42 -8.78 9.27 4.00
C LEU A 42 -8.63 8.94 2.52
N ALA A 43 -9.34 7.92 2.05
CA ALA A 43 -9.45 7.57 0.64
C ALA A 43 -10.90 7.24 0.29
N GLU A 44 -11.36 7.69 -0.87
CA GLU A 44 -12.63 7.27 -1.48
C GLU A 44 -12.37 6.92 -2.95
N ARG A 45 -12.60 5.65 -3.29
CA ARG A 45 -12.43 5.14 -4.63
C ARG A 45 -13.50 5.70 -5.56
N ARG A 46 -13.07 6.33 -6.64
CA ARG A 46 -13.95 6.82 -7.70
C ARG A 46 -14.12 5.81 -8.82
N TRP A 47 -13.06 5.05 -9.11
CA TRP A 47 -13.05 4.03 -10.15
C TRP A 47 -11.85 3.08 -10.00
N PRO A 48 -11.92 1.80 -10.40
CA PRO A 48 -13.07 1.06 -10.93
C PRO A 48 -14.09 0.73 -9.84
N ALA A 49 -15.15 0.00 -10.22
CA ALA A 49 -16.12 -0.51 -9.26
C ALA A 49 -15.45 -1.45 -8.22
N PRO A 50 -15.99 -1.54 -7.00
CA PRO A 50 -17.10 -0.73 -6.48
C PRO A 50 -16.66 0.72 -6.20
N ALA A 51 -17.34 1.69 -6.83
CA ALA A 51 -17.10 3.10 -6.60
C ALA A 51 -17.72 3.50 -5.25
N GLY A 52 -17.13 4.48 -4.58
CA GLY A 52 -17.51 4.90 -3.24
C GLY A 52 -16.91 4.04 -2.12
N THR A 53 -16.08 3.03 -2.42
CA THR A 53 -15.33 2.32 -1.37
C THR A 53 -14.43 3.31 -0.62
N ARG A 54 -14.54 3.31 0.71
CA ARG A 54 -13.84 4.24 1.59
C ARG A 54 -12.78 3.53 2.41
N SER A 55 -11.76 4.28 2.79
CA SER A 55 -10.77 3.92 3.80
C SER A 55 -10.50 5.13 4.68
N HIS A 56 -10.57 4.93 5.98
CA HIS A 56 -10.22 5.91 7.00
C HIS A 56 -9.35 5.26 8.05
N VAL A 57 -8.10 5.70 8.10
CA VAL A 57 -7.10 5.18 9.04
C VAL A 57 -6.52 6.34 9.83
N VAL A 58 -6.54 6.24 11.15
CA VAL A 58 -5.89 7.21 12.04
C VAL A 58 -4.85 6.48 12.87
N VAL A 59 -3.60 6.94 12.77
CA VAL A 59 -2.47 6.42 13.53
C VAL A 59 -1.79 7.53 14.30
N GLU A 60 -1.16 7.15 15.41
CA GLU A 60 -0.23 8.00 16.15
C GLU A 60 1.17 7.39 16.04
N VAL A 61 2.10 8.19 15.52
CA VAL A 61 3.45 7.73 15.23
C VAL A 61 4.32 7.85 16.48
N GLY A 62 4.94 6.74 16.87
CA GLY A 62 5.81 6.61 18.05
C GLY A 62 7.28 6.62 17.67
N GLU A 63 8.14 6.10 18.53
CA GLU A 63 9.58 6.13 18.32
C GLU A 63 10.05 5.28 17.12
N ARG A 64 11.29 5.50 16.69
CA ARG A 64 11.93 4.71 15.63
C ARG A 64 12.11 3.27 16.12
N VAL A 65 11.76 2.30 15.27
CA VAL A 65 12.07 0.89 15.53
C VAL A 65 13.57 0.71 15.35
N SER A 66 14.26 0.31 16.42
CA SER A 66 15.68 -0.01 16.36
C SER A 66 15.93 -1.31 15.59
N GLU A 67 17.18 -1.57 15.20
CA GLU A 67 17.55 -2.82 14.53
C GLU A 67 17.31 -4.05 15.41
N ALA A 68 17.52 -3.93 16.74
CA ALA A 68 17.27 -5.01 17.69
C ALA A 68 15.77 -5.32 17.89
N GLU A 69 14.89 -4.36 17.62
CA GLU A 69 13.43 -4.51 17.76
C GLU A 69 12.75 -4.99 16.48
N ARG A 70 13.47 -4.98 15.33
CA ARG A 70 12.91 -5.45 14.07
C ARG A 70 12.57 -6.93 14.15
N THR A 71 11.34 -7.25 13.77
CA THR A 71 10.85 -8.62 13.71
C THR A 71 10.98 -9.18 12.29
N PRO A 72 10.98 -10.52 12.12
CA PRO A 72 10.91 -11.11 10.77
C PRO A 72 9.69 -10.66 9.96
N LEU A 73 8.60 -10.27 10.63
CA LEU A 73 7.41 -9.73 9.97
C LEU A 73 7.65 -8.29 9.47
N ASP A 74 8.36 -7.46 10.23
CA ASP A 74 8.77 -6.12 9.79
C ASP A 74 9.58 -6.19 8.50
N ASP A 75 10.56 -7.11 8.44
CA ASP A 75 11.39 -7.33 7.26
C ASP A 75 10.57 -7.92 6.11
N PHE A 76 9.71 -8.91 6.36
CA PHE A 76 8.85 -9.48 5.32
C PHE A 76 7.93 -8.43 4.66
N LEU A 77 7.38 -7.50 5.45
CA LEU A 77 6.48 -6.46 4.98
C LEU A 77 7.21 -5.31 4.28
N SER A 78 8.40 -4.93 4.75
CA SER A 78 9.12 -3.74 4.26
C SER A 78 10.25 -4.03 3.28
N ALA A 79 10.88 -5.20 3.33
CA ALA A 79 12.07 -5.55 2.55
C ALA A 79 11.67 -6.35 1.29
N ARG A 80 11.01 -5.68 0.34
CA ARG A 80 10.43 -6.33 -0.86
C ARG A 80 10.95 -5.74 -2.17
N TRP A 81 12.04 -6.31 -2.67
CA TRP A 81 12.73 -5.89 -3.91
C TRP A 81 12.09 -6.36 -5.23
N SER A 82 10.84 -6.77 -5.22
CA SER A 82 10.14 -7.17 -6.44
C SER A 82 8.65 -6.95 -6.29
N LEU A 83 8.03 -6.40 -7.32
CA LEU A 83 6.58 -6.31 -7.45
C LEU A 83 6.09 -7.33 -8.47
N TYR A 84 4.94 -7.92 -8.20
CA TYR A 84 4.27 -8.89 -9.04
C TYR A 84 2.86 -8.43 -9.37
N VAL A 85 2.44 -8.70 -10.60
CA VAL A 85 1.13 -8.32 -11.13
C VAL A 85 0.58 -9.48 -11.95
N ALA A 86 -0.66 -9.90 -11.68
CA ALA A 86 -1.39 -10.76 -12.60
C ALA A 86 -2.08 -9.94 -13.68
N THR A 87 -1.90 -10.35 -14.92
CA THR A 87 -2.62 -9.81 -16.07
C THR A 87 -4.01 -10.43 -16.16
N PRO A 88 -4.99 -9.78 -16.80
CA PRO A 88 -6.32 -10.37 -17.03
C PRO A 88 -6.29 -11.71 -17.80
N ARG A 89 -5.20 -12.02 -18.51
CA ARG A 89 -4.99 -13.28 -19.23
C ARG A 89 -4.30 -14.36 -18.37
N GLY A 90 -4.14 -14.12 -17.06
CA GLY A 90 -3.54 -15.07 -16.12
C GLY A 90 -2.01 -15.11 -16.11
N HIS A 91 -1.32 -14.33 -16.95
CA HIS A 91 0.15 -14.23 -16.87
C HIS A 91 0.59 -13.40 -15.66
N VAL A 92 1.73 -13.74 -15.08
CA VAL A 92 2.36 -12.94 -14.04
C VAL A 92 3.51 -12.13 -14.63
N ARG A 93 3.57 -10.84 -14.28
CA ARG A 93 4.71 -9.96 -14.59
C ARG A 93 5.41 -9.58 -13.29
N ARG A 94 6.74 -9.50 -13.35
CA ARG A 94 7.61 -9.08 -12.25
C ARG A 94 8.39 -7.84 -12.66
N SER A 95 8.45 -6.85 -11.78
CA SER A 95 9.43 -5.76 -11.88
C SER A 95 10.34 -5.79 -10.66
N LEU A 96 11.62 -5.47 -10.86
CA LEU A 96 12.53 -5.25 -9.74
C LEU A 96 12.19 -3.93 -9.07
N VAL A 97 12.27 -3.92 -7.75
CA VAL A 97 12.10 -2.73 -6.93
C VAL A 97 13.41 -2.53 -6.18
N ASP A 98 13.99 -1.35 -6.30
CA ASP A 98 15.15 -0.96 -5.53
C ASP A 98 14.75 0.13 -4.55
N HIS A 99 15.13 -0.07 -3.30
CA HIS A 99 14.88 0.87 -2.21
C HIS A 99 15.83 0.54 -1.04
N GLY A 100 16.21 1.57 -0.29
CA GLY A 100 16.91 1.39 0.98
C GLY A 100 16.00 0.79 2.06
N PRO A 101 16.55 0.41 3.24
CA PRO A 101 15.74 -0.03 4.36
C PRO A 101 14.71 1.04 4.77
N TRP A 102 13.46 0.62 4.99
CA TRP A 102 12.41 1.55 5.41
C TRP A 102 12.71 2.11 6.81
N PRO A 103 12.56 3.44 7.03
CA PRO A 103 12.67 4.05 8.35
C PRO A 103 11.40 3.77 9.15
N LEU A 104 11.28 2.55 9.69
CA LEU A 104 10.12 2.10 10.45
C LEU A 104 10.06 2.81 11.81
N ARG A 105 8.84 3.23 12.19
CA ARG A 105 8.49 3.74 13.52
C ARG A 105 7.37 2.89 14.10
N HIS A 106 7.33 2.79 15.43
CA HIS A 106 6.16 2.29 16.14
C HIS A 106 4.95 3.13 15.77
N ALA A 107 3.78 2.52 15.68
CA ALA A 107 2.56 3.22 15.40
C ALA A 107 1.41 2.61 16.19
N ARG A 108 0.60 3.48 16.79
CA ARG A 108 -0.62 3.09 17.49
C ARG A 108 -1.82 3.41 16.61
N LEU A 109 -2.62 2.39 16.32
CA LEU A 109 -3.87 2.55 15.60
C LEU A 109 -4.94 3.16 16.52
N HIS A 110 -5.56 4.24 16.08
CA HIS A 110 -6.66 4.93 16.78
C HIS A 110 -8.01 4.70 16.11
N HIS A 111 -8.02 4.57 14.79
CA HIS A 111 -9.22 4.34 14.01
C HIS A 111 -8.88 3.56 12.74
N LEU A 112 -9.74 2.60 12.40
CA LEU A 112 -9.68 1.81 11.18
C LEU A 112 -11.10 1.52 10.72
N ASP A 113 -11.46 2.10 9.59
CA ASP A 113 -12.62 1.74 8.78
C ASP A 113 -12.12 1.61 7.36
N ASP A 114 -11.87 0.38 6.90
CA ASP A 114 -11.20 0.12 5.62
C ASP A 114 -11.97 -0.86 4.73
N GLY A 115 -12.75 -0.32 3.82
CA GLY A 115 -13.44 -1.09 2.79
C GLY A 115 -12.53 -1.49 1.61
N LEU A 116 -11.30 -0.96 1.49
CA LEU A 116 -10.42 -1.28 0.36
C LEU A 116 -9.90 -2.72 0.43
N THR A 117 -9.70 -3.24 1.64
CA THR A 117 -9.28 -4.63 1.85
C THR A 117 -10.37 -5.62 1.40
N THR A 118 -11.64 -5.35 1.75
CA THR A 118 -12.79 -6.11 1.25
C THR A 118 -12.97 -5.96 -0.26
N ALA A 119 -12.81 -4.75 -0.81
CA ALA A 119 -12.86 -4.52 -2.25
C ALA A 119 -11.71 -5.20 -3.02
N ALA A 120 -10.63 -5.58 -2.34
CA ALA A 120 -9.54 -6.39 -2.88
C ALA A 120 -9.79 -7.92 -2.77
N GLY A 121 -10.94 -8.34 -2.21
CA GLY A 121 -11.36 -9.74 -2.10
C GLY A 121 -11.02 -10.42 -0.78
N TYR A 122 -10.66 -9.65 0.26
CA TYR A 122 -10.29 -10.19 1.56
C TYR A 122 -11.37 -9.92 2.62
N ASP A 123 -11.85 -10.97 3.27
CA ASP A 123 -12.76 -10.87 4.40
C ASP A 123 -11.97 -10.69 5.71
N VAL A 124 -11.84 -9.43 6.14
CA VAL A 124 -11.16 -9.02 7.38
C VAL A 124 -12.03 -8.12 8.25
N GLU A 125 -13.31 -8.00 7.94
CA GLU A 125 -14.21 -7.08 8.63
C GLU A 125 -14.28 -7.41 10.13
N GLY A 126 -14.21 -6.37 10.96
CA GLY A 126 -14.20 -6.49 12.42
C GLY A 126 -12.91 -7.07 13.03
N ARG A 127 -11.88 -7.40 12.23
CA ARG A 127 -10.60 -7.93 12.75
C ARG A 127 -9.57 -6.80 12.89
N PRO A 128 -9.05 -6.52 14.10
CA PRO A 128 -7.97 -5.55 14.24
C PRO A 128 -6.70 -6.08 13.58
N PRO A 129 -5.84 -5.21 13.04
CA PRO A 129 -4.56 -5.63 12.49
C PRO A 129 -3.69 -6.21 13.60
N THR A 130 -3.02 -7.33 13.31
CA THR A 130 -2.09 -7.98 14.24
C THR A 130 -0.74 -7.27 14.31
N HIS A 131 -0.47 -6.36 13.38
CA HIS A 131 0.79 -5.64 13.26
C HIS A 131 0.58 -4.26 12.63
N VAL A 132 1.17 -3.22 13.22
CA VAL A 132 1.08 -1.83 12.75
C VAL A 132 2.44 -1.16 12.88
N ARG A 133 2.89 -0.55 11.78
CA ARG A 133 4.10 0.28 11.69
C ARG A 133 3.81 1.51 10.85
N TYR A 134 4.53 2.58 11.14
CA TYR A 134 4.62 3.72 10.24
C TYR A 134 5.92 3.63 9.46
N GLY A 135 5.83 3.64 8.13
CA GLY A 135 6.98 3.81 7.25
C GLY A 135 7.17 5.29 6.94
N GLY A 136 8.35 5.83 7.26
CA GLY A 136 8.73 7.16 6.77
C GLY A 136 9.07 7.15 5.28
N ASP A 137 9.54 8.29 4.78
CA ASP A 137 9.90 8.46 3.38
C ASP A 137 11.05 7.54 2.98
N VAL A 138 10.93 6.95 1.80
CA VAL A 138 11.96 6.10 1.18
C VAL A 138 11.98 6.35 -0.32
N ASP A 139 13.17 6.49 -0.88
CA ASP A 139 13.35 6.55 -2.32
C ASP A 139 13.14 5.16 -2.93
N VAL A 140 12.29 5.08 -3.95
CA VAL A 140 11.94 3.83 -4.62
C VAL A 140 12.16 3.97 -6.12
N ALA A 141 12.95 3.06 -6.68
CA ALA A 141 13.09 2.88 -8.12
C ALA A 141 12.39 1.58 -8.55
N VAL A 142 11.60 1.64 -9.62
CA VAL A 142 10.89 0.49 -10.17
C VAL A 142 11.36 0.22 -11.59
N GLY A 143 11.93 -0.96 -11.80
CA GLY A 143 12.40 -1.39 -13.12
C GLY A 143 11.25 -1.71 -14.09
N LEU A 144 11.60 -2.00 -15.34
CA LEU A 144 10.63 -2.43 -16.34
C LEU A 144 10.05 -3.83 -16.02
N PRO A 145 8.76 -4.07 -16.32
CA PRO A 145 8.08 -5.33 -16.01
C PRO A 145 8.44 -6.41 -17.03
N ARG A 146 8.88 -7.58 -16.54
CA ARG A 146 9.18 -8.78 -17.32
C ARG A 146 8.16 -9.87 -17.03
N ARG A 147 7.82 -10.70 -18.03
CA ARG A 147 6.96 -11.87 -17.81
C ARG A 147 7.70 -12.89 -16.93
N VAL A 148 6.96 -13.54 -16.03
CA VAL A 148 7.43 -14.70 -15.27
C VAL A 148 6.92 -15.93 -16.00
N GLY A 149 7.82 -16.79 -16.48
CA GLY A 149 7.51 -17.94 -17.33
C GLY A 149 8.25 -17.89 -18.65
#